data_AF-A0A959SMN2-F1
#
_entry.id   AF-A0A959SMN2-F1
#
_cell.length_a   1.000
_cell.length_b   1.000
_cell.length_c   1.000
_cell.angle_alpha   90.00
_cell.angle_beta   90.00
_cell.angle_gamma   90.00
#
_symmetry.space_group_name_H-M   'P 1'
#
loop_
_entity.id
_entity.type
_entity.pdbx_description
1 polymer ?
#
loop_
_entity_poly.entity_id
_entity_poly.type
_entity_poly.pdbx_seq_one_letter_code
_entity_poly.pdbx_strand_id
1 'polypeptide(L)'
;MELYDLAIGARVKHPTMGLGVVYDLDVRTAFIFFQEGGEQPVSRSFDGLKVIAPGVEIGQETLDLDHVKDALREVLEEMQSPQRPVEMASRYEGGTMILQPADTALKSKELPMEDFFHKIVMIRDRFRVLEQKINAHDKLSDQEKVELQQYITRCYGSLTTFNILFEDKEDHFVGQKGE
;
A
#
# COMPACT_ATOMS: atom_id res chain seq x y z
N MET A 1 -20.92 -2.94 41.67
CA MET A 1 -20.24 -1.64 41.80
C MET A 1 -19.10 -1.66 40.81
N GLU A 2 -19.03 -0.63 39.99
CA GLU A 2 -18.64 -0.66 38.57
C GLU A 2 -17.15 -0.94 38.29
N LEU A 3 -16.91 -1.68 37.21
CA LEU A 3 -15.62 -2.20 36.75
C LEU A 3 -14.84 -1.21 35.85
N TYR A 4 -15.13 0.10 35.94
CA TYR A 4 -14.79 1.07 34.90
C TYR A 4 -13.64 2.06 35.19
N ASP A 5 -13.01 2.07 36.38
CA ASP A 5 -12.07 3.16 36.73
C ASP A 5 -10.57 2.80 36.69
N LEU A 6 -10.18 1.67 36.10
CA LEU A 6 -8.75 1.36 35.95
C LEU A 6 -8.19 2.01 34.67
N ALA A 7 -7.79 3.28 34.80
CA ALA A 7 -7.15 4.08 33.77
C ALA A 7 -5.69 4.42 34.12
N ILE A 8 -4.92 4.89 33.14
CA ILE A 8 -3.56 5.41 33.39
C ILE A 8 -3.67 6.59 34.37
N GLY A 9 -2.78 6.63 35.36
CA GLY A 9 -2.79 7.59 36.46
C GLY A 9 -3.71 7.22 37.63
N ALA A 10 -4.48 6.13 37.55
CA ALA A 10 -5.34 5.69 38.65
C ALA A 10 -4.51 5.29 39.86
N ARG A 11 -4.98 5.66 41.05
CA ARG A 11 -4.40 5.21 42.32
C ARG A 11 -5.12 3.94 42.75
N VAL A 12 -4.35 2.92 43.10
CA VAL A 12 -4.86 1.60 43.47
C VAL A 12 -4.26 1.13 44.80
N LYS A 13 -4.94 0.16 45.42
CA LYS A 13 -4.47 -0.55 46.61
C LYS A 13 -4.47 -2.05 46.33
N HIS A 14 -3.29 -2.66 46.38
CA HIS A 14 -3.10 -4.10 46.30
C HIS A 14 -3.04 -4.72 47.71
N PRO A 15 -3.57 -5.93 47.94
CA PRO A 15 -3.63 -6.53 49.29
C PRO A 15 -2.26 -6.75 49.93
N THR A 16 -1.25 -7.08 49.13
CA THR A 16 0.12 -7.37 49.61
C THR A 16 1.14 -6.28 49.30
N MET A 17 0.93 -5.50 48.24
CA MET A 17 1.92 -4.53 47.73
C MET A 17 1.58 -3.08 48.12
N GLY A 18 0.47 -2.89 48.83
CA GLY A 18 0.08 -1.59 49.34
C GLY A 18 -0.44 -0.65 48.24
N LEU A 19 -0.12 0.63 48.35
CA LEU A 19 -0.61 1.68 47.46
C LEU A 19 0.28 1.77 46.21
N GLY A 20 -0.36 1.92 45.04
CA GLY A 20 0.34 2.09 43.77
C GLY A 20 -0.38 3.00 42.80
N VAL A 21 0.33 3.37 41.73
CA VAL A 21 -0.19 4.20 40.63
C VAL A 21 -0.03 3.44 39.32
N VAL A 22 -1.10 3.37 38.52
CA VAL A 22 -1.07 2.80 37.18
C VAL A 22 -0.35 3.78 36.25
N TYR A 23 0.68 3.34 35.54
CA TYR A 23 1.38 4.19 34.57
C TYR A 23 1.29 3.67 33.13
N ASP A 24 0.92 2.40 32.94
CA ASP A 24 0.66 1.82 31.61
C ASP A 24 -0.41 0.72 31.69
N LEU A 25 -1.10 0.49 30.57
CA LEU A 25 -2.24 -0.42 30.45
C LEU A 25 -2.25 -1.15 29.11
N ASP A 26 -2.14 -2.47 29.19
CA ASP A 26 -2.38 -3.38 28.08
C ASP A 26 -3.81 -3.96 28.12
N VAL A 27 -4.16 -4.74 27.09
CA VAL A 27 -5.46 -5.43 26.99
C VAL A 27 -5.73 -6.32 28.21
N ARG A 28 -4.71 -6.92 28.84
CA ARG A 28 -4.86 -7.87 29.95
C ARG A 28 -4.07 -7.51 31.21
N THR A 29 -3.14 -6.58 31.12
CA THR A 29 -2.18 -6.27 32.19
C THR A 29 -2.24 -4.79 32.52
N ALA A 30 -2.25 -4.47 33.81
CA ALA A 30 -2.02 -3.13 34.33
C ALA A 30 -0.62 -3.08 34.91
N PHE A 31 0.17 -2.09 34.49
CA PHE A 31 1.50 -1.87 35.01
C PHE A 31 1.44 -0.80 36.10
N ILE A 32 1.85 -1.19 37.31
CA ILE A 32 1.59 -0.43 38.54
C ILE A 32 2.91 -0.22 39.28
N PHE A 33 3.19 1.03 39.65
CA PHE A 33 4.31 1.36 40.52
C PHE A 33 3.85 1.43 41.98
N PHE A 34 4.36 0.54 42.82
CA PHE A 34 4.06 0.47 44.26
C PHE A 34 5.16 1.16 45.08
N GLN A 35 4.78 1.86 46.16
CA GLN A 35 5.75 2.62 46.98
C GLN A 35 6.87 1.76 47.57
N GLU A 36 6.57 0.54 47.99
CA GLU A 36 7.52 -0.36 48.66
C GLU A 36 8.08 -1.46 47.73
N GLY A 37 7.40 -1.72 46.60
CA GLY A 37 7.68 -2.86 45.71
C GLY A 37 8.18 -2.49 44.30
N GLY A 38 8.24 -1.19 43.99
CA GLY A 38 8.61 -0.70 42.65
C GLY A 38 7.57 -1.08 41.59
N GLU A 39 8.04 -1.23 40.36
CA GLU A 39 7.21 -1.60 39.20
C GLU A 39 6.79 -3.07 39.26
N GLN A 40 5.47 -3.32 39.16
CA GLN A 40 4.91 -4.66 39.16
C GLN A 40 3.76 -4.78 38.15
N PRO A 41 3.75 -5.82 37.30
CA PRO A 41 2.64 -6.13 36.42
C PRO A 41 1.52 -6.85 37.21
N VAL A 42 0.28 -6.39 37.07
CA VAL A 42 -0.90 -6.97 37.72
C VAL A 42 -1.96 -7.28 36.66
N SER A 43 -2.58 -8.46 36.74
CA SER A 43 -3.69 -8.80 35.84
C SER A 43 -4.87 -7.85 36.04
N ARG A 44 -5.47 -7.38 34.94
CA ARG A 44 -6.69 -6.56 34.98
C ARG A 44 -7.89 -7.32 35.54
N SER A 45 -7.85 -8.65 35.51
CA SER A 45 -8.89 -9.52 36.08
C SER A 45 -8.64 -9.89 37.54
N PHE A 46 -7.66 -9.26 38.21
CA PHE A 46 -7.35 -9.58 39.60
C PHE A 46 -8.34 -8.90 40.55
N ASP A 47 -9.23 -9.69 41.15
CA ASP A 47 -10.30 -9.20 42.05
C ASP A 47 -9.79 -8.48 43.31
N GLY A 48 -8.53 -8.70 43.69
CA GLY A 48 -7.94 -8.10 44.89
C GLY A 48 -7.52 -6.63 44.71
N LEU A 49 -7.47 -6.12 43.47
CA LEU A 49 -7.02 -4.74 43.20
C LEU A 49 -8.18 -3.76 43.42
N LYS A 50 -8.02 -2.82 44.36
CA LYS A 50 -9.03 -1.79 44.62
C LYS A 50 -8.58 -0.44 44.06
N VAL A 51 -9.39 0.17 43.21
CA VAL A 51 -9.18 1.56 42.76
C VAL A 51 -9.59 2.50 43.89
N ILE A 52 -8.70 3.40 44.29
CA ILE A 52 -8.90 4.36 45.38
C ILE A 52 -9.06 5.80 44.88
N ALA A 53 -8.54 6.10 43.69
CA ALA A 53 -8.83 7.33 42.97
C ALA A 53 -8.74 7.08 41.46
N PRO A 54 -9.64 7.65 40.66
CA PRO A 54 -9.62 7.48 39.21
C PRO A 54 -8.36 8.12 38.60
N GLY A 55 -7.92 7.57 37.47
CA GLY A 55 -6.84 8.13 36.67
C GLY A 55 -7.29 9.36 35.89
N VAL A 56 -6.33 10.15 35.43
CA VAL A 56 -6.60 11.19 34.43
C VAL A 56 -6.60 10.49 33.08
N GLU A 57 -7.73 10.42 32.41
CA GLU A 57 -7.80 10.00 31.00
C GLU A 57 -6.98 11.00 30.17
N ILE A 58 -5.68 10.72 30.00
CA ILE A 58 -4.94 11.28 28.88
C ILE A 58 -5.42 10.43 27.71
N GLY A 59 -6.43 10.93 27.00
CA GLY A 59 -6.97 10.26 25.83
C GLY A 59 -5.82 9.89 24.90
N GLN A 60 -5.46 8.61 24.88
CA GLN A 60 -4.75 8.08 23.74
C GLN A 60 -5.70 8.33 22.58
N GLU A 61 -5.27 9.13 21.60
CA GLU A 61 -5.97 9.16 20.31
C GLU A 61 -6.00 7.73 19.81
N THR A 62 -7.14 7.06 20.02
CA THR A 62 -7.37 5.74 19.49
C THR A 62 -7.30 5.90 17.99
N LEU A 63 -6.30 5.31 17.35
CA LEU A 63 -6.23 5.16 15.90
C LEU A 63 -7.61 4.68 15.44
N ASP A 64 -8.35 5.58 14.80
CA ASP A 64 -9.70 5.30 14.35
C ASP A 64 -9.60 4.19 13.31
N LEU A 65 -10.18 3.04 13.64
CA LEU A 65 -10.19 1.89 12.74
C LEU A 65 -10.87 2.24 11.42
N ASP A 66 -11.75 3.23 11.40
CA ASP A 66 -12.38 3.70 10.17
C ASP A 66 -11.40 4.54 9.33
N HIS A 67 -10.53 5.36 9.92
CA HIS A 67 -9.41 5.99 9.19
C HIS A 67 -8.43 4.95 8.63
N VAL A 68 -8.13 3.89 9.39
CA VAL A 68 -7.27 2.79 8.91
C VAL A 68 -7.93 2.04 7.75
N LYS A 69 -9.23 1.78 7.83
CA LYS A 69 -9.99 1.17 6.73
C LYS A 69 -10.07 2.06 5.51
N ASP A 70 -10.24 3.37 5.68
CA ASP A 70 -10.31 4.31 4.57
C ASP A 70 -8.96 4.43 3.87
N ALA A 71 -7.85 4.52 4.62
CA ALA A 71 -6.50 4.45 4.05
C ALA A 71 -6.24 3.12 3.32
N LEU A 72 -6.67 1.99 3.90
CA LEU A 72 -6.56 0.69 3.23
C LEU A 72 -7.46 0.60 1.99
N ARG A 73 -8.67 1.16 2.03
CA ARG A 73 -9.59 1.22 0.90
C ARG A 73 -9.01 2.07 -0.22
N GLU A 74 -8.42 3.22 0.10
CA GLU A 74 -7.77 4.11 -0.86
C GLU A 74 -6.60 3.40 -1.57
N VAL A 75 -5.74 2.70 -0.80
CA VAL A 75 -4.66 1.87 -1.37
C VAL A 75 -5.21 0.74 -2.24
N LEU A 76 -6.27 0.05 -1.80
CA LEU A 76 -6.88 -1.04 -2.56
C LEU A 76 -7.60 -0.55 -3.83
N GLU A 77 -8.22 0.63 -3.79
CA GLU A 77 -8.87 1.29 -4.92
C GLU A 77 -7.83 1.84 -5.90
N GLU A 78 -6.68 2.31 -5.44
CA GLU A 78 -5.54 2.66 -6.29
C GLU A 78 -4.98 1.41 -7.00
N MET A 79 -4.90 0.28 -6.28
CA MET A 79 -4.51 -1.01 -6.87
C MET A 79 -5.53 -1.58 -7.87
N GLN A 80 -6.83 -1.30 -7.66
CA GLN A 80 -7.93 -1.77 -8.51
C GLN A 80 -8.38 -0.73 -9.55
N SER A 81 -7.82 0.48 -9.54
CA SER A 81 -8.36 1.59 -10.29
C SER A 81 -8.45 1.28 -11.78
N PRO A 82 -9.58 1.61 -12.43
CA PRO A 82 -9.62 1.69 -13.88
C PRO A 82 -8.48 2.62 -14.29
N GLN A 83 -7.63 2.14 -15.20
CA GLN A 83 -6.51 2.93 -15.67
C GLN A 83 -7.04 4.30 -16.09
N ARG A 84 -6.53 5.35 -15.46
CA ARG A 84 -6.80 6.71 -15.91
C ARG A 84 -6.58 6.77 -17.44
N PRO A 85 -7.41 7.52 -18.19
CA PRO A 85 -7.20 7.65 -19.62
C PRO A 85 -5.76 8.10 -19.89
N VAL A 86 -5.06 7.35 -20.73
CA VAL A 86 -3.69 7.68 -21.11
C VAL A 86 -3.73 8.71 -22.21
N GLU A 87 -3.08 9.85 -21.99
CA GLU A 87 -3.03 10.93 -22.96
C GLU A 87 -1.79 10.81 -23.87
N MET A 88 -2.02 11.03 -25.16
CA MET A 88 -0.95 11.09 -26.15
C MET A 88 -0.29 12.46 -26.10
N ALA A 89 1.02 12.52 -26.29
CA ALA A 89 1.73 13.78 -26.29
C ALA A 89 1.19 14.73 -27.37
N SER A 90 0.85 15.96 -26.98
CA SER A 90 0.13 16.94 -27.83
C SER A 90 0.76 17.17 -29.22
N ARG A 91 2.09 17.05 -29.34
CA ARG A 91 2.85 17.16 -30.60
C ARG A 91 2.51 16.09 -31.66
N TYR A 92 1.82 15.01 -31.29
CA TYR A 92 1.43 13.92 -32.21
C TYR A 92 -0.08 13.89 -32.52
N GLU A 93 -0.88 14.76 -31.91
CA GLU A 93 -2.32 14.85 -32.17
C GLU A 93 -2.61 15.17 -33.65
N GLY A 94 -3.56 14.44 -34.24
CA GLY A 94 -3.92 14.55 -35.65
C GLY A 94 -2.81 14.10 -36.61
N GLY A 95 -1.73 13.51 -36.09
CA GLY A 95 -0.59 13.04 -36.88
C GLY A 95 -0.87 11.73 -37.62
N THR A 96 0.04 11.40 -38.53
CA THR A 96 0.01 10.12 -39.28
C THR A 96 1.34 9.41 -39.15
N MET A 97 1.32 8.14 -38.73
CA MET A 97 2.47 7.24 -38.80
C MET A 97 2.60 6.68 -40.22
N ILE A 98 3.79 6.80 -40.81
CA ILE A 98 4.10 6.27 -42.14
C ILE A 98 5.11 5.14 -42.01
N LEU A 99 4.70 3.91 -42.30
CA LEU A 99 5.58 2.77 -42.44
C LEU A 99 6.11 2.75 -43.88
N GLN A 100 7.31 3.29 -44.04
CA GLN A 100 7.99 3.44 -45.32
C GLN A 100 8.91 2.24 -45.59
N PRO A 101 8.66 1.45 -46.65
CA PRO A 101 9.61 0.43 -47.10
C PRO A 101 10.91 1.08 -47.62
N ALA A 102 12.03 0.36 -47.48
CA ALA A 102 13.31 0.78 -48.06
C ALA A 102 13.28 0.78 -49.60
N ASP A 103 12.47 -0.10 -50.19
CA ASP A 103 12.20 -0.09 -51.62
C ASP A 103 11.16 0.99 -51.95
N THR A 104 11.59 2.01 -52.68
CA THR A 104 10.76 3.15 -53.07
C THR A 104 9.69 2.80 -54.11
N ALA A 105 9.76 1.62 -54.73
CA ALA A 105 8.71 1.14 -55.63
C ALA A 105 7.48 0.61 -54.87
N LEU A 106 7.63 0.28 -53.57
CA LEU A 106 6.56 -0.20 -52.73
C LEU A 106 5.79 0.95 -52.07
N LYS A 107 4.46 0.81 -52.00
CA LYS A 107 3.60 1.80 -51.35
C LYS A 107 3.80 1.78 -49.84
N SER A 108 3.94 2.96 -49.24
CA SER A 108 3.93 3.12 -47.79
C SER A 108 2.59 2.77 -47.19
N LYS A 109 2.63 2.30 -45.94
CA LYS A 109 1.42 2.10 -45.14
C LYS A 109 1.27 3.25 -44.17
N GLU A 110 0.16 3.95 -44.27
CA GLU A 110 -0.21 5.05 -43.38
C GLU A 110 -1.18 4.57 -42.31
N LEU A 111 -1.09 5.16 -41.12
CA LEU A 111 -1.98 4.87 -40.01
C LEU A 111 -2.09 6.14 -39.14
N PRO A 112 -3.30 6.53 -38.67
CA PRO A 112 -3.46 7.62 -37.72
C PRO A 112 -2.61 7.42 -36.46
N MET A 113 -2.01 8.48 -35.93
CA MET A 113 -1.19 8.39 -34.72
C MET A 113 -1.99 7.91 -33.51
N GLU A 114 -3.26 8.28 -33.41
CA GLU A 114 -4.19 7.85 -32.36
C GLU A 114 -4.41 6.34 -32.39
N ASP A 115 -4.58 5.75 -33.58
CA ASP A 115 -4.73 4.31 -33.75
C ASP A 115 -3.46 3.56 -33.35
N PHE A 116 -2.28 4.15 -33.62
CA PHE A 116 -1.01 3.57 -33.22
C PHE A 116 -0.86 3.63 -31.71
N PHE A 117 -1.07 4.81 -31.13
CA PHE A 117 -0.96 5.05 -29.71
C PHE A 117 -1.93 4.17 -28.91
N HIS A 118 -3.17 4.04 -29.34
CA HIS A 118 -4.13 3.13 -28.73
C HIS A 118 -3.64 1.68 -28.70
N LYS A 119 -2.93 1.22 -29.76
CA LYS A 119 -2.30 -0.12 -29.76
C LYS A 119 -1.15 -0.22 -28.76
N ILE A 120 -0.35 0.83 -28.60
CA ILE A 120 0.72 0.88 -27.60
C ILE A 120 0.14 0.81 -26.18
N VAL A 121 -0.91 1.58 -25.90
CA VAL A 121 -1.64 1.54 -24.62
C VAL A 121 -2.22 0.14 -24.37
N MET A 122 -2.87 -0.48 -25.37
CA MET A 122 -3.38 -1.84 -25.23
C MET A 122 -2.29 -2.87 -24.89
N ILE A 123 -1.08 -2.71 -25.45
CA ILE A 123 0.05 -3.61 -25.12
C ILE A 123 0.45 -3.44 -23.66
N ARG A 124 0.55 -2.19 -23.18
CA ARG A 124 0.83 -1.87 -21.78
C ARG A 124 -0.18 -2.53 -20.84
N ASP A 125 -1.47 -2.37 -21.13
CA ASP A 125 -2.54 -2.92 -20.32
C ASP A 125 -2.49 -4.45 -20.26
N ARG A 126 -2.19 -5.10 -21.38
CA ARG A 126 -2.03 -6.56 -21.45
C ARG A 126 -0.85 -7.04 -20.62
N PHE A 127 0.29 -6.35 -20.64
CA PHE A 127 1.43 -6.70 -19.80
C PHE A 127 1.12 -6.55 -18.32
N ARG A 128 0.42 -5.47 -17.92
CA ARG A 128 -0.01 -5.29 -16.53
C ARG A 128 -0.95 -6.41 -16.07
N VAL A 129 -1.95 -6.76 -16.88
CA VAL A 129 -2.86 -7.86 -16.59
C VAL A 129 -2.12 -9.20 -16.51
N LEU A 130 -1.13 -9.42 -17.39
CA LEU A 130 -0.30 -10.61 -17.35
C LEU A 130 0.50 -10.70 -16.05
N GLU A 131 1.12 -9.61 -15.61
CA GLU A 131 1.85 -9.53 -14.35
C GLU A 131 0.96 -9.83 -13.14
N GLN A 132 -0.24 -9.25 -13.10
CA GLN A 132 -1.24 -9.55 -12.05
C GLN A 132 -1.61 -11.03 -12.01
N LYS A 133 -1.85 -11.64 -13.18
CA LYS A 133 -2.16 -13.07 -13.29
C LYS A 133 -1.03 -13.95 -12.80
N ILE A 134 0.22 -13.59 -13.09
CA ILE A 134 1.40 -14.32 -12.60
C ILE A 134 1.52 -14.21 -11.09
N ASN A 135 1.32 -13.01 -10.54
CA ASN A 135 1.38 -12.78 -9.10
C ASN A 135 0.32 -13.63 -8.34
N ALA A 136 -0.90 -13.66 -8.87
CA ALA A 136 -2.03 -14.41 -8.31
C ALA A 136 -2.04 -15.91 -8.68
N HIS A 137 -1.02 -16.43 -9.37
CA HIS A 137 -1.02 -17.82 -9.82
C HIS A 137 -0.66 -18.78 -8.67
N ASP A 138 -1.59 -19.67 -8.30
CA ASP A 138 -1.46 -20.56 -7.12
C ASP A 138 -0.38 -21.63 -7.25
N LYS A 139 -0.03 -22.02 -8.48
CA LYS A 139 0.90 -23.14 -8.74
C LYS A 139 2.33 -22.71 -9.03
N LEU A 140 2.58 -21.42 -9.20
CA LEU A 140 3.94 -20.93 -9.44
C LEU A 140 4.62 -20.72 -8.10
N SER A 141 5.86 -21.21 -7.97
CA SER A 141 6.72 -20.87 -6.85
C SER A 141 7.10 -19.39 -6.88
N ASP A 142 7.50 -18.84 -5.73
CA ASP A 142 7.93 -17.44 -5.64
C ASP A 142 9.12 -17.14 -6.56
N GLN A 143 10.04 -18.10 -6.72
CA GLN A 143 11.18 -17.97 -7.63
C GLN A 143 10.73 -17.86 -9.09
N GLU A 144 9.82 -18.73 -9.55
CA GLU A 144 9.30 -18.69 -10.92
C GLU A 144 8.52 -17.39 -11.19
N LYS A 145 7.75 -16.90 -10.21
CA LYS A 145 7.04 -15.61 -10.31
C LYS A 145 8.04 -14.47 -10.53
N VAL A 146 9.11 -14.43 -9.73
CA VAL A 146 10.16 -13.40 -9.85
C VAL A 146 10.84 -13.46 -11.22
N GLU A 147 11.21 -14.65 -11.71
CA GLU A 147 11.84 -14.81 -13.03
C GLU A 147 10.95 -14.30 -14.18
N LEU A 148 9.65 -14.61 -14.13
CA LEU A 148 8.69 -14.12 -15.12
C LEU A 148 8.46 -12.61 -15.03
N GLN A 149 8.36 -12.06 -13.82
CA GLN A 149 8.25 -10.61 -13.60
C GLN A 149 9.48 -9.86 -14.12
N GLN A 150 10.68 -10.41 -13.93
CA GLN A 150 11.91 -9.85 -14.52
C GLN A 150 11.87 -9.90 -16.05
N TYR A 151 11.33 -10.96 -16.64
CA TYR A 151 11.14 -11.04 -18.09
C TYR A 151 10.16 -9.98 -18.60
N ILE A 152 9.02 -9.80 -17.93
CA ILE A 152 8.05 -8.73 -18.24
C ILE A 152 8.71 -7.35 -18.13
N THR A 153 9.52 -7.12 -17.10
CA THR A 153 10.28 -5.86 -16.94
C THR A 153 11.22 -5.60 -18.13
N ARG A 154 11.87 -6.63 -18.66
CA ARG A 154 12.68 -6.51 -19.89
C ARG A 154 11.82 -6.23 -21.13
N CYS A 155 10.62 -6.80 -21.22
CA CYS A 155 9.66 -6.47 -22.26
C CYS A 155 9.21 -5.00 -22.19
N TYR A 156 8.97 -4.45 -21.00
CA TYR A 156 8.73 -3.02 -20.86
C TYR A 156 9.94 -2.18 -21.30
N GLY A 157 11.15 -2.63 -20.98
CA GLY A 157 12.39 -2.00 -21.43
C GLY A 157 12.49 -1.85 -22.96
N SER A 158 12.07 -2.85 -23.73
CA SER A 158 12.12 -2.79 -25.20
C SER A 158 11.08 -1.84 -25.81
N LEU A 159 10.07 -1.43 -25.04
CA LEU A 159 9.02 -0.50 -25.46
C LEU A 159 9.34 0.96 -25.11
N THR A 160 10.44 1.23 -24.38
CA THR A 160 10.83 2.58 -23.93
C THR A 160 11.01 3.59 -25.08
N THR A 161 11.33 3.14 -26.29
CA THR A 161 11.38 3.98 -27.50
C THR A 161 10.05 4.71 -27.75
N PHE A 162 8.92 4.11 -27.39
CA PHE A 162 7.59 4.69 -27.58
C PHE A 162 7.19 5.66 -26.47
N ASN A 163 8.02 5.86 -25.44
CA ASN A 163 7.73 6.81 -24.36
C ASN A 163 7.53 8.25 -24.87
N ILE A 164 8.11 8.59 -26.01
CA ILE A 164 7.90 9.89 -26.65
C ILE A 164 6.42 10.14 -27.00
N LEU A 165 5.58 9.12 -27.06
CA LEU A 165 4.16 9.25 -27.41
C LEU A 165 3.27 9.59 -26.22
N PHE A 166 3.77 9.49 -24.99
CA PHE A 166 2.98 9.77 -23.78
C PHE A 166 3.16 11.22 -23.35
N GLU A 167 2.08 11.86 -22.90
CA GLU A 167 2.14 13.19 -22.30
C GLU A 167 2.76 13.12 -20.90
N ASP A 168 2.29 12.17 -20.09
CA ASP A 168 2.72 11.99 -18.70
C ASP A 168 3.85 10.98 -18.52
N LYS A 169 4.85 11.36 -17.71
CA LYS A 169 6.01 10.49 -17.41
C LYS A 169 5.65 9.23 -16.61
N GLU A 170 4.59 9.28 -15.83
CA GLU A 170 4.11 8.15 -15.03
C GLU A 170 3.54 7.03 -15.92
N ASP A 171 3.11 7.36 -17.13
CA ASP A 171 2.56 6.44 -18.11
C ASP A 171 3.65 5.77 -18.98
N HIS A 172 4.90 6.19 -18.81
CA HIS A 172 6.04 5.66 -19.55
C HIS A 172 6.29 4.19 -19.23
N PHE A 173 6.74 3.47 -20.24
CA PHE A 173 7.37 2.17 -20.06
C PHE A 173 8.69 2.34 -19.29
N VAL A 174 8.86 1.52 -18.25
CA VAL A 174 10.08 1.45 -17.45
C VAL A 174 10.61 0.03 -17.50
N GLY A 175 11.85 -0.13 -17.96
CA GLY A 175 12.56 -1.41 -17.94
C GLY A 175 13.68 -1.44 -16.92
N GLN A 176 14.45 -2.53 -16.93
CA GLN A 176 15.74 -2.56 -16.24
C GLN A 176 16.65 -1.52 -16.88
N LYS A 177 17.24 -0.65 -16.06
CA LYS A 177 18.31 0.24 -16.51
C LYS A 177 19.45 -0.65 -17.00
N GLY A 178 19.79 -0.54 -18.28
CA GLY A 178 21.01 -1.16 -18.81
C GLY A 178 22.22 -0.57 -18.11
N GLU A 179 23.25 -1.40 -17.88
CA GLU A 179 24.60 -0.93 -17.55
C GLU A 179 25.18 -0.04 -18.66
#